data_AF-A0A976E460-F1
#
_entry.id   AF-A0A976E460-F1
#
_cell.length_a   1.000
_cell.length_b   1.000
_cell.length_c   1.000
_cell.angle_alpha   90.00
_cell.angle_beta   90.00
_cell.angle_gamma   90.00
#
_symmetry.space_group_name_H-M   'P 1'
#
loop_
_entity.id
_entity.type
_entity.pdbx_description
1 polymer ?
#
loop_
_entity_poly.entity_id
_entity_poly.type
_entity_poly.pdbx_seq_one_letter_code
_entity_poly.pdbx_strand_id
1 'polypeptide(L)' 'MAFYVYILKCADGAYYTGHTDNPDVRLASHRAAQSDSWV' A
#
# COMPACT_ATOMS: atom_id res chain seq x y z
N MET A 1 0.36 18.18 2.89
CA MET A 1 0.23 16.73 3.12
C MET A 1 1.59 16.10 2.81
N ALA A 2 2.04 15.13 3.58
CA ALA A 2 3.30 14.43 3.28
C ALA A 2 3.04 13.41 2.16
N PHE A 3 4.00 13.24 1.23
CA PHE A 3 3.90 12.30 0.11
C PHE A 3 4.92 11.19 0.32
N TYR A 4 4.45 9.95 0.46
CA TYR A 4 5.30 8.79 0.69
C TYR A 4 5.25 7.85 -0.51
N VAL A 5 6.42 7.37 -0.91
CA VAL A 5 6.58 6.28 -1.87
C VAL A 5 7.05 5.04 -1.11
N TYR A 6 6.48 3.89 -1.44
CA TYR A 6 6.81 2.63 -0.78
C TYR A 6 6.90 1.45 -1.74
N ILE A 7 7.61 0.42 -1.29
CA ILE A 7 7.69 -0.89 -1.92
C ILE A 7 7.28 -1.97 -0.91
N LEU A 8 6.45 -2.91 -1.33
CA LEU A 8 6.06 -4.08 -0.55
C LEU A 8 6.58 -5.34 -1.23
N LYS A 9 7.03 -6.30 -0.44
CA LYS A 9 7.37 -7.64 -0.93
C LYS A 9 6.16 -8.55 -0.75
N CYS A 10 5.61 -9.02 -1.85
CA CYS A 10 4.50 -9.96 -1.88
C CYS A 10 4.96 -11.36 -1.47
N ALA A 11 4.00 -12.22 -1.08
CA ALA A 11 4.29 -13.58 -0.63
C ALA A 11 4.90 -14.47 -1.72
N ASP A 12 4.59 -14.18 -2.99
CA ASP A 12 5.15 -14.82 -4.19
C ASP A 12 6.56 -14.32 -4.53
N GLY A 13 7.12 -13.38 -3.75
CA GLY A 13 8.42 -12.77 -3.98
C GLY A 13 8.38 -11.61 -4.98
N ALA A 14 7.22 -11.28 -5.55
CA ALA A 14 7.05 -10.09 -6.36
C ALA A 14 7.14 -8.81 -5.52
N TYR A 15 7.40 -7.69 -6.18
CA TYR A 15 7.44 -6.37 -5.55
C TYR A 15 6.27 -5.51 -6.04
N TYR A 16 5.52 -4.94 -5.09
CA TYR A 16 4.45 -3.99 -5.35
C TYR A 16 4.92 -2.59 -4.96
N THR A 17 4.83 -1.63 -5.89
CA THR A 17 5.17 -0.23 -5.64
C THR A 17 3.91 0.61 -5.56
N GLY A 18 3.93 1.65 -4.72
CA GLY A 18 2.81 2.55 -4.54
C GLY A 18 3.20 3.84 -3.84
N HIS A 19 2.21 4.71 -3.69
CA HIS A 19 2.34 5.97 -2.97
C HIS A 19 1.12 6.20 -2.07
N THR A 20 1.27 7.01 -1.05
CA THR A 20 0.18 7.43 -0.15
C THR A 20 0.62 8.63 0.67
N ASP A 21 -0.37 9.37 1.16
CA ASP A 21 -0.14 10.43 2.13
C ASP A 21 -0.18 9.92 3.58
N ASN A 22 -0.79 8.73 3.80
CA ASN A 22 -1.02 8.12 5.10
C ASN A 22 -0.52 6.65 5.14
N PRO A 23 0.77 6.42 5.43
CA PRO A 23 1.40 5.10 5.34
C PRO A 23 0.80 4.05 6.30
N ASP A 24 0.43 4.44 7.52
CA ASP A 24 -0.15 3.53 8.53
C ASP A 24 -1.49 2.95 8.08
N VAL A 25 -2.38 3.81 7.58
CA VAL A 25 -3.69 3.41 7.03
C VAL A 25 -3.47 2.48 5.84
N ARG A 26 -2.56 2.85 4.92
CA ARG A 26 -2.32 2.07 3.71
C ARG A 26 -1.77 0.68 4.03
N LEU A 27 -0.86 0.55 5.00
CA LEU A 27 -0.35 -0.73 5.45
C LEU A 27 -1.44 -1.61 6.06
N ALA A 28 -2.36 -1.03 6.85
CA ALA A 28 -3.51 -1.74 7.38
C ALA A 28 -4.43 -2.28 6.27
N SER A 29 -4.75 -1.47 5.26
CA SER A 29 -5.56 -1.89 4.11
C SER A 29 -4.91 -3.04 3.33
N HIS A 30 -3.59 -2.99 3.09
CA HIS A 30 -2.86 -4.08 2.43
C HIS A 30 -2.93 -5.39 3.22
N ARG A 31 -2.79 -5.33 4.56
CA ARG A 31 -2.93 -6.52 5.43
C ARG A 31 -4.34 -7.10 5.43
N ALA A 32 -5.35 -6.25 5.31
CA ALA A 32 -6.75 -6.66 5.26
C ALA A 32 -7.22 -7.08 3.86
N ALA A 33 -6.32 -7.09 2.86
CA ALA A 33 -6.66 -7.31 1.44
C ALA A 33 -7.77 -6.38 0.93
N GLN A 34 -7.85 -5.16 1.48
CA GLN A 34 -8.82 -4.16 1.08
C GLN A 34 -8.25 -3.38 -0.10
N SER A 35 -8.90 -3.54 -1.26
CA SER A 35 -8.75 -2.61 -2.37
C SER A 35 -9.62 -1.39 -2.07
N ASP A 36 -9.01 -0.22 -2.12
CA ASP A 36 -9.72 1.05 -2.09
C ASP A 36 -10.51 1.16 -3.40
N SER A 37 -11.85 1.13 -3.34
CA SER A 37 -12.72 0.99 -4.51
C SER A 37 -13.04 2.34 -5.18
N TRP A 38 -12.11 3.29 -5.16
CA TRP A 38 -12.26 4.58 -5.86
C TRP A 38 -11.69 4.53 -7.28
N VAL A 39 -12.17 3.57 -8.06
CA VAL A 39 -12.24 3.73 -9.52
C VAL A 39 -13.62 4.21 -9.90
#